data_AF-A0A9D7DAS9-F1
#
_entry.id   AF-A0A9D7DAS9-F1
#
_cell.length_a   1.000
_cell.length_b   1.000
_cell.length_c   1.000
_cell.angle_alpha   90.00
_cell.angle_beta   90.00
_cell.angle_gamma   90.00
#
_symmetry.space_group_name_H-M   'P 1'
#
loop_
_entity.id
_entity.type
_entity.pdbx_description
1 polymer ?
#
loop_
_entity_poly.entity_id
_entity_poly.type
_entity_poly.pdbx_seq_one_letter_code
_entity_poly.pdbx_strand_id
1 'polypeptide(L)'
;MFDHLSLGVRDLEAAAQFYDALFAPLGHSKTWSKENELAYGRDGTRLFWLYPTNGDRIAGLGAHIAFRATSEKERSLSGRA
;
A
#
# COMPACT_ATOMS: atom_id res chain seq x y z
N MET A 1 -18.49 0.26 -3.70
CA MET A 1 -17.41 -0.65 -3.24
C MET A 1 -16.20 -0.37 -4.09
N PHE A 2 -15.03 -0.18 -3.49
CA PHE A 2 -13.80 0.03 -4.26
C PHE A 2 -13.23 -1.32 -4.66
N ASP A 3 -12.91 -1.48 -5.94
CA ASP A 3 -12.20 -2.67 -6.45
C ASP A 3 -10.70 -2.56 -6.13
N HIS A 4 -10.11 -1.39 -6.38
CA HIS A 4 -8.73 -1.06 -6.06
C HIS A 4 -8.57 0.46 -5.86
N LEU A 5 -7.45 0.86 -5.26
CA LEU A 5 -7.04 2.24 -5.06
C LEU A 5 -5.60 2.42 -5.54
N SER A 6 -5.30 3.57 -6.15
CA SER A 6 -3.97 3.91 -6.64
C SER A 6 -3.42 5.16 -5.95
N LEU A 7 -2.12 5.16 -5.68
CA LEU A 7 -1.41 6.29 -5.08
C LEU A 7 -0.10 6.57 -5.85
N GLY A 8 0.15 7.85 -6.13
CA GLY A 8 1.42 8.30 -6.69
C GLY A 8 2.50 8.36 -5.61
N VAL A 9 3.71 7.87 -5.91
CA VAL A 9 4.89 7.93 -5.04
C VAL A 9 6.07 8.56 -5.78
N ARG A 10 6.98 9.21 -5.06
CA ARG A 10 8.16 9.83 -5.69
C ARG A 10 9.26 8.83 -6.02
N ASP A 11 9.33 7.77 -5.23
CA ASP A 11 10.33 6.70 -5.34
C ASP A 11 9.63 5.37 -5.09
N LEU A 12 9.61 4.53 -6.11
CA LEU A 12 8.90 3.26 -6.08
C LEU A 12 9.63 2.22 -5.22
N GLU A 13 10.95 2.27 -5.13
CA GLU A 13 11.77 1.36 -4.31
C GLU A 13 11.61 1.69 -2.83
N ALA A 14 11.72 2.97 -2.47
CA ALA A 14 11.48 3.42 -1.11
C ALA A 14 10.05 3.12 -0.66
N ALA A 15 9.07 3.31 -1.55
CA ALA A 15 7.69 2.93 -1.28
C ALA A 15 7.54 1.41 -1.09
N ALA A 16 8.21 0.59 -1.90
CA ALA A 16 8.19 -0.86 -1.76
C ALA A 16 8.66 -1.29 -0.36
N GLN A 17 9.78 -0.75 0.12
CA GLN A 17 10.32 -1.08 1.44
C GLN A 17 9.32 -0.75 2.56
N PHE A 18 8.71 0.44 2.48
CA PHE A 18 7.70 0.87 3.44
C PHE A 18 6.45 -0.02 3.41
N TYR A 19 5.87 -0.23 2.22
CA TYR A 19 4.63 -0.97 2.08
C TYR A 19 4.81 -2.47 2.29
N ASP A 20 5.96 -3.05 1.96
CA ASP A 20 6.29 -4.44 2.30
C ASP A 20 6.23 -4.64 3.83
N ALA A 21 6.84 -3.73 4.60
CA ALA A 21 6.80 -3.77 6.06
C ALA A 21 5.39 -3.49 6.63
N LEU A 22 4.64 -2.55 6.04
CA LEU A 22 3.28 -2.21 6.46
C LEU A 22 2.30 -3.38 6.24
N PHE A 23 2.41 -4.07 5.11
CA PHE A 23 1.45 -5.08 4.68
C PHE A 23 1.74 -6.49 5.19
N ALA A 24 3.01 -6.82 5.47
CA ALA A 24 3.41 -8.09 6.06
C ALA A 24 2.57 -8.51 7.29
N PRO A 25 2.37 -7.67 8.32
CA PRO A 25 1.57 -8.05 9.48
C PRO A 25 0.08 -8.19 9.18
N LEU A 26 -0.41 -7.59 8.09
CA LEU A 26 -1.81 -7.68 7.65
C LEU A 26 -2.07 -8.90 6.73
N GLY A 27 -1.05 -9.71 6.46
CA GLY A 27 -1.14 -10.85 5.55
C GLY A 27 -1.28 -10.47 4.08
N HIS A 28 -0.95 -9.23 3.73
CA HIS A 28 -0.84 -8.76 2.36
C HIS A 28 0.60 -8.89 1.87
N SER A 29 0.78 -9.07 0.57
CA SER A 29 2.08 -9.14 -0.07
C SER A 29 2.07 -8.37 -1.39
N LYS A 30 3.26 -8.17 -1.94
CA LYS A 30 3.46 -7.62 -3.28
C LYS A 30 3.02 -8.66 -4.32
N THR A 31 1.86 -8.45 -4.93
CA THR A 31 1.27 -9.36 -5.92
C THR A 31 1.57 -8.94 -7.36
N TRP A 32 2.16 -7.76 -7.54
CA TRP A 32 2.65 -7.27 -8.82
C TRP A 32 3.84 -6.35 -8.64
N SER A 33 4.81 -6.45 -9.54
CA SER A 33 6.00 -5.59 -9.57
C SER A 33 6.54 -5.46 -10.98
N LYS A 34 6.58 -4.24 -11.50
CA LYS A 34 7.28 -3.85 -12.72
C LYS A 34 8.02 -2.53 -12.50
N GLU A 35 8.82 -2.14 -13.47
CA GLU A 35 9.65 -0.93 -13.45
C GLU A 35 8.87 0.33 -13.00
N ASN A 36 7.62 0.50 -13.45
CA ASN A 36 6.83 1.70 -13.20
C ASN A 36 5.52 1.45 -12.44
N GLU A 37 5.38 0.30 -11.79
CA GLU A 37 4.17 0.00 -11.01
C GLU A 37 4.39 -1.12 -9.98
N LEU A 38 3.78 -0.97 -8.80
CA LEU A 38 3.69 -2.01 -7.78
C LEU A 38 2.23 -2.19 -7.38
N ALA A 39 1.85 -3.42 -7.01
CA ALA A 39 0.57 -3.67 -6.38
C ALA A 39 0.66 -4.60 -5.17
N TYR A 40 -0.18 -4.31 -4.19
CA TYR A 40 -0.35 -5.09 -2.97
C TYR A 40 -1.75 -5.70 -2.89
N GLY A 41 -1.80 -6.89 -2.34
CA GLY A 41 -3.06 -7.59 -2.09
C GLY A 41 -2.84 -8.85 -1.27
N ARG A 42 -3.95 -9.54 -1.01
CA ARG A 42 -4.01 -10.82 -0.31
C ARG A 42 -4.83 -11.79 -1.15
N ASP A 43 -4.57 -13.09 -1.06
CA ASP A 43 -5.33 -14.13 -1.77
C ASP A 43 -5.38 -13.90 -3.30
N GLY A 44 -4.26 -13.43 -3.88
CA GLY A 44 -4.14 -13.17 -5.32
C GLY A 44 -4.73 -11.85 -5.82
N THR A 45 -5.27 -11.01 -4.92
CA THR A 45 -5.84 -9.70 -5.29
C THR A 45 -4.78 -8.62 -5.55
N ARG A 46 -5.20 -7.49 -6.13
CA ARG A 46 -4.39 -6.28 -6.37
C ARG A 46 -5.19 -5.04 -5.97
N LEU A 47 -5.27 -4.80 -4.65
CA LEU A 47 -6.17 -3.80 -4.07
C LEU A 47 -5.53 -2.42 -3.98
N PHE A 48 -4.21 -2.34 -3.86
CA PHE A 48 -3.50 -1.08 -3.64
C PHE A 48 -2.32 -0.95 -4.60
N TRP A 49 -2.35 0.07 -5.45
CA TRP A 49 -1.39 0.29 -6.52
C TRP A 49 -0.53 1.53 -6.26
N LEU A 50 0.74 1.44 -6.64
CA LEU A 50 1.72 2.51 -6.53
C LEU A 50 2.32 2.80 -7.89
N TYR A 51 2.39 4.08 -8.24
CA TYR A 51 2.97 4.56 -9.50
C TYR A 51 3.99 5.67 -9.22
N PRO A 52 5.17 5.66 -9.85
CA PRO A 52 6.11 6.77 -9.74
C PRO A 52 5.50 8.03 -10.38
N THR A 53 5.63 9.17 -9.71
CA THR A 53 5.13 10.47 -10.20
C THR A 53 6.13 11.59 -9.97
N ASN A 54 6.23 12.49 -10.94
CA ASN A 54 7.14 13.64 -10.95
C ASN A 54 6.32 14.94 -10.89
N GLY A 55 5.82 15.30 -9.71
CA GLY A 55 5.07 16.54 -9.53
C GLY A 55 5.01 17.00 -8.07
N ASP A 56 5.00 18.32 -7.88
CA ASP A 56 5.00 18.95 -6.54
C ASP A 56 3.62 18.96 -5.87
N ARG A 57 2.58 18.55 -6.59
CA ARG A 57 1.21 18.49 -6.04
C ARG A 57 1.01 17.19 -5.26
N ILE A 58 0.68 17.34 -3.99
CA ILE A 58 0.15 16.25 -3.16
C ILE A 58 -1.27 15.95 -3.64
N ALA A 59 -1.44 14.86 -4.40
CA ALA A 59 -2.76 14.29 -4.62
C ALA A 59 -3.31 13.74 -3.29
N GLY A 60 -4.58 14.01 -2.99
CA GLY A 60 -5.20 13.50 -1.76
C GLY A 60 -4.93 14.34 -0.50
N LEU A 61 -4.84 15.67 -0.59
CA LEU A 61 -4.89 16.54 0.59
C LEU A 61 -6.14 16.23 1.44
N GLY A 62 -5.93 15.85 2.69
CA GLY A 62 -7.01 15.42 3.59
C GLY A 62 -7.53 14.00 3.35
N ALA A 63 -6.91 13.22 2.45
CA ALA A 63 -7.27 11.82 2.27
C ALA A 63 -6.81 10.98 3.48
N HIS A 64 -7.69 10.08 3.92
CA HIS A 64 -7.40 9.10 4.96
C HIS A 64 -7.63 7.71 4.39
N ILE A 65 -6.56 6.92 4.30
CA ILE A 65 -6.59 5.56 3.80
C ILE A 65 -6.33 4.63 4.97
N ALA A 66 -7.28 3.74 5.25
CA ALA A 66 -7.17 2.75 6.30
C ALA A 66 -7.30 1.34 5.70
N PHE A 67 -6.44 0.42 6.17
CA PHE A 67 -6.48 -0.98 5.78
C PHE A 67 -7.15 -1.80 6.87
N ARG A 68 -8.00 -2.74 6.46
CA ARG A 68 -8.77 -3.57 7.39
C ARG A 68 -7.89 -4.69 7.94
N ALA A 69 -7.63 -4.66 9.24
CA ALA A 69 -7.23 -5.84 9.99
C ALA A 69 -8.46 -6.73 10.26
N THR A 70 -8.31 -8.04 10.01
CA THR A 70 -9.32 -9.08 10.20
C THR A 70 -9.19 -9.81 11.53
N SER A 71 -8.12 -9.54 12.29
CA SER A 71 -7.90 -10.09 13.65
C SER A 71 -7.26 -9.08 14.59
N GLU A 72 -7.34 -9.32 15.90
CA GLU A 72 -6.65 -8.50 16.91
C GLU A 72 -5.12 -8.58 16.80
N LYS A 73 -4.61 -9.74 16.34
CA LYS A 73 -3.19 -9.92 16.05
C LYS A 73 -2.72 -8.95 14.97
N GLU A 74 -3.50 -8.79 13.90
CA GLU A 74 -3.21 -7.84 12.83
C GLU A 74 -3.30 -6.37 13.31
N ARG A 75 -4.17 -6.06 14.29
CA ARG A 75 -4.29 -4.70 14.87
C ARG A 75 -3.17 -4.32 15.84
N SER A 76 -2.72 -5.26 16.66
CA SER A 76 -1.73 -4.96 17.73
C SER A 76 -0.32 -4.72 17.21
N LEU A 77 -0.02 -5.14 15.97
CA LEU A 77 1.27 -4.90 15.30
C LEU A 77 1.36 -3.51 14.64
N SER A 78 0.23 -2.85 14.37
CA SER A 78 0.22 -1.49 13.78
C SER A 78 0.46 -0.36 14.81
N GLY A 79 0.70 -0.70 16.08
CA GLY A 79 0.86 0.25 17.19
C GLY A 79 2.29 0.43 17.71
N ARG A 80 3.29 -0.18 17.06
CA ARG A 80 4.72 0.00 17.39
C ARG A 80 5.47 0.58 16.19
N ALA A 81 5.24 1.87 15.93
CA ALA A 81 6.08 2.71 15.08
C ALA A 81 6.35 4.02 15.82
#